data_AF-A0A538NMW9-F1
#
_entry.id   AF-A0A538NMW9-F1
#
_cell.length_a   1.000
_cell.length_b   1.000
_cell.length_c   1.000
_cell.angle_alpha   90.00
_cell.angle_beta   90.00
_cell.angle_gamma   90.00
#
_symmetry.space_group_name_H-M   'P 1'
#
loop_
_entity.id
_entity.type
_entity.pdbx_description
1 polymer ?
#
loop_
_entity_poly.entity_id
_entity_poly.type
_entity_poly.pdbx_seq_one_letter_code
_entity_poly.pdbx_strand_id
1 'polypeptide(L)'
;MEQKQGAGSMNLNALLGDWCRAIVTLAVVVVLLVCGYLVWLWNEDTPTDYADVVEHFKYGSTGGERESGFPLWIWKALPQVCAEHLPDKGFASPGAHHEDGKGYAAFGMIYETGHDLPVGASKRSVMGIERTFLNCAACHTSTVRKTEQSGPEIYAGMPANTFNVMAFEKFFFDCSADPNFSGEFIIPEVRRLLQARGEDLGLIDRYVVYPLAVWIMRERLLMLRGRFQFVYAQHEWGPGRVDTFNAAKVLFNFPMGQLPDREMNAPADFPAIWNQQRKKGMQLHWDGNNNMVEERNKSAAFGTGTTPPTIDLGRIRRIEDWLRNANPPSYPFPIDQVRAEEGAPIYKKYCGGCHGASGQAFGAAEGGQKIECLKPGEPDEVLYGPLVGKITPIEAIGTDRRRLDSYTYTLAVNQSALYAGYEWRFCHFRKTFGYANMPLDGLWLRAPYLHNGSVPTLRDLLEPSGKRPRTFYRGYDVYDPGKVGFVSAVAEEGGRKYFRYDTSQPGNGNKGHEGPAYGTQLGPGDKDALIEYLKTF
;
A
#
# COMPACT_ATOMS: atom_id res chain seq x y z
N MET A 1 31.66 -81.43 59.01
CA MET A 1 30.26 -80.98 58.99
C MET A 1 30.22 -79.48 59.16
N GLU A 2 29.35 -78.85 58.37
CA GLU A 2 28.73 -77.54 58.54
C GLU A 2 29.52 -76.22 58.33
N GLN A 3 29.30 -75.68 57.13
CA GLN A 3 28.77 -74.34 56.83
C GLN A 3 29.38 -73.11 57.54
N LYS A 4 30.17 -72.36 56.76
CA LYS A 4 30.16 -70.90 56.79
C LYS A 4 29.87 -70.39 55.37
N GLN A 5 28.75 -69.70 55.19
CA GLN A 5 28.55 -68.81 54.03
C GLN A 5 27.47 -67.76 54.35
N GLY A 6 27.76 -66.51 53.97
CA GLY A 6 26.73 -65.50 53.71
C GLY A 6 26.82 -64.19 54.48
N ALA A 7 27.92 -63.45 54.37
CA ALA A 7 27.89 -61.99 54.55
C ALA A 7 27.90 -61.35 53.15
N GLY A 8 26.85 -60.62 52.83
CA GLY A 8 26.61 -60.02 51.52
C GLY A 8 27.63 -58.95 51.16
N SER A 9 28.18 -59.04 49.96
CA SER A 9 28.82 -57.90 49.28
C SER A 9 27.73 -57.15 48.51
N MET A 10 27.39 -55.95 48.98
CA MET A 10 26.63 -55.00 48.17
C MET A 10 27.49 -54.59 46.97
N ASN A 11 27.02 -54.96 45.78
CA ASN A 11 27.69 -54.72 44.52
C ASN A 11 27.52 -53.24 44.12
N LEU A 12 28.44 -52.36 44.56
CA LEU A 12 28.43 -50.93 44.23
C LEU A 12 28.44 -50.65 42.70
N ASN A 13 28.91 -51.59 41.88
CA ASN A 13 28.96 -51.46 40.43
C ASN A 13 27.59 -51.58 39.74
N ALA A 14 26.57 -52.16 40.39
CA ALA A 14 25.22 -52.26 39.84
C ALA A 14 24.43 -50.94 40.01
N LEU A 15 24.63 -50.24 41.13
CA LEU A 15 23.95 -48.97 41.43
C LEU A 15 24.52 -47.79 40.63
N LEU A 16 25.82 -47.75 40.36
CA LEU A 16 26.43 -46.69 39.54
C LEU A 16 26.03 -46.78 38.05
N GLY A 17 25.78 -47.98 37.53
CA GLY A 17 25.42 -48.22 36.14
C GLY A 17 24.00 -47.79 35.78
N ASP A 18 23.02 -48.03 36.65
CA ASP A 18 21.62 -47.71 36.39
C ASP A 18 21.33 -46.21 36.53
N TRP A 19 21.97 -45.52 37.47
CA TRP A 19 21.88 -44.07 37.59
C TRP A 19 22.55 -43.34 36.41
N CYS A 20 23.70 -43.81 35.94
CA CYS A 20 24.33 -43.27 34.74
C CYS A 20 23.46 -43.47 33.49
N ARG A 21 22.85 -44.66 33.33
CA ARG A 21 21.91 -44.92 32.24
C ARG A 21 20.68 -44.02 32.33
N ALA A 22 20.10 -43.84 33.51
CA ALA A 22 18.96 -42.95 33.71
C ALA A 22 19.29 -41.48 33.38
N ILE A 23 20.47 -40.99 33.79
CA ILE A 23 20.95 -39.63 33.45
C ILE A 23 21.17 -39.48 31.94
N VAL A 24 21.80 -40.46 31.29
CA VAL A 24 22.01 -40.44 29.84
C VAL A 24 20.68 -40.50 29.09
N THR A 25 19.74 -41.36 29.50
CA THR A 25 18.39 -41.42 28.92
C THR A 25 17.64 -40.11 29.11
N LEU A 26 17.69 -39.51 30.30
CA LEU A 26 17.07 -38.21 30.56
C LEU A 26 17.69 -37.11 29.68
N ALA A 27 19.03 -37.08 29.56
CA ALA A 27 19.72 -36.13 28.68
C ALA A 27 19.32 -36.31 27.22
N VAL A 28 19.23 -37.55 26.73
CA VAL A 28 18.76 -37.85 25.36
C VAL A 28 17.31 -37.41 25.18
N VAL A 29 16.42 -37.68 26.13
CA VAL A 29 15.01 -37.24 26.07
C VAL A 29 14.93 -35.72 26.05
N VAL A 30 15.68 -35.01 26.90
CA VAL A 30 15.72 -33.54 26.90
C VAL A 30 16.24 -33.01 25.56
N VAL A 31 17.30 -33.58 25.00
CA VAL A 31 17.81 -33.18 23.68
C VAL A 31 16.76 -33.44 22.60
N LEU A 32 16.07 -34.58 22.61
CA LEU A 32 15.00 -34.87 21.66
C LEU A 32 13.82 -33.90 21.79
N LEU A 33 13.44 -33.53 23.02
CA LEU A 33 12.39 -32.54 23.27
C LEU A 33 12.80 -31.14 22.79
N VAL A 34 14.04 -30.73 23.06
CA VAL A 34 14.58 -29.45 22.58
C VAL A 34 14.67 -29.45 21.05
N CYS A 35 15.20 -30.50 20.44
CA CYS A 35 15.23 -30.64 18.98
C CYS A 35 13.82 -30.63 18.39
N GLY A 36 12.87 -31.35 18.99
CA GLY A 36 11.47 -31.35 18.59
C GLY A 36 10.83 -29.97 18.68
N TYR A 37 11.08 -29.24 19.77
CA TYR A 37 10.61 -27.87 19.97
C TYR A 37 11.24 -26.90 18.97
N LEU A 38 12.54 -27.00 18.71
CA LEU A 38 13.23 -26.18 17.70
C LEU A 38 12.75 -26.47 16.28
N VAL A 39 12.46 -27.73 15.95
CA VAL A 39 11.84 -28.11 14.67
C VAL A 39 10.43 -27.56 14.58
N TRP A 40 9.65 -27.62 15.66
CA TRP A 40 8.31 -27.04 15.70
C TRP A 40 8.36 -25.51 15.49
N LEU A 41 9.22 -24.80 16.24
CA LEU A 41 9.46 -23.37 16.07
C LEU A 41 9.87 -23.05 14.64
N TRP A 42 10.84 -23.79 14.08
CA TRP A 42 11.33 -23.56 12.71
C TRP A 42 10.23 -23.66 11.65
N ASN A 43 9.24 -24.53 11.88
CA ASN A 43 8.10 -24.72 10.97
C ASN A 43 6.90 -23.83 11.31
N GLU A 44 6.97 -23.02 12.38
CA GLU A 44 5.89 -22.11 12.73
C GLU A 44 5.81 -20.98 11.70
N ASP A 45 4.68 -20.96 11.00
CA ASP A 45 4.40 -19.99 9.96
C ASP A 45 2.88 -19.72 9.88
N THR A 46 2.36 -19.00 10.88
CA THR A 46 0.91 -18.83 11.09
C THR A 46 0.48 -17.36 10.99
N PRO A 47 -0.33 -16.97 9.98
CA PRO A 47 -0.87 -15.62 9.88
C PRO A 47 -2.11 -15.42 10.75
N THR A 48 -2.41 -14.17 11.07
CA THR A 48 -3.72 -13.79 11.61
C THR A 48 -4.72 -13.61 10.47
N ASP A 49 -5.80 -14.38 10.51
CA ASP A 49 -6.91 -14.29 9.56
C ASP A 49 -8.16 -13.74 10.22
N TYR A 50 -8.97 -13.07 9.40
CA TYR A 50 -10.23 -12.46 9.80
C TYR A 50 -11.36 -13.10 9.00
N ALA A 51 -12.53 -13.30 9.60
CA ALA A 51 -13.66 -13.95 8.93
C ALA A 51 -14.32 -13.03 7.89
N ASP A 52 -14.46 -11.75 8.22
CA ASP A 52 -14.90 -10.74 7.26
C ASP A 52 -13.81 -10.44 6.23
N VAL A 53 -14.21 -10.28 4.96
CA VAL A 53 -13.24 -10.08 3.87
C VAL A 53 -12.70 -8.66 3.81
N VAL A 54 -13.48 -7.66 4.24
CA VAL A 54 -13.02 -6.27 4.31
C VAL A 54 -12.03 -6.12 5.46
N GLU A 55 -12.30 -6.74 6.59
CA GLU A 55 -11.38 -6.84 7.72
C GLU A 55 -10.10 -7.60 7.33
N HIS A 56 -10.22 -8.72 6.61
CA HIS A 56 -9.07 -9.43 6.08
C HIS A 56 -8.29 -8.62 5.04
N PHE A 57 -8.93 -7.78 4.24
CA PHE A 57 -8.24 -6.83 3.36
C PHE A 57 -7.45 -5.79 4.16
N LYS A 58 -8.02 -5.29 5.26
CA LYS A 58 -7.37 -4.29 6.14
C LYS A 58 -6.17 -4.85 6.90
N TYR A 59 -6.26 -6.08 7.42
CA TYR A 59 -5.30 -6.63 8.40
C TYR A 59 -4.71 -8.00 8.06
N GLY A 60 -5.16 -8.64 6.98
CA GLY A 60 -4.70 -9.96 6.58
C GLY A 60 -3.31 -9.95 5.94
N SER A 61 -2.58 -11.04 6.16
CA SER A 61 -1.24 -11.28 5.62
C SER A 61 -1.25 -11.47 4.10
N THR A 62 -0.40 -10.75 3.39
CA THR A 62 -0.04 -11.06 1.98
C THR A 62 1.25 -11.87 1.88
N GLY A 63 1.96 -12.07 3.01
CA GLY A 63 3.17 -12.89 3.11
C GLY A 63 4.48 -12.09 3.20
N GLY A 64 4.42 -10.75 3.17
CA GLY A 64 5.59 -9.88 3.26
C GLY A 64 6.31 -9.96 4.62
N GLU A 65 5.60 -10.38 5.67
CA GLU A 65 6.11 -10.49 7.03
C GLU A 65 7.29 -11.47 7.18
N ARG A 66 7.40 -12.45 6.27
CA ARG A 66 8.46 -13.46 6.30
C ARG A 66 9.84 -12.87 6.04
N GLU A 67 9.96 -12.01 5.04
CA GLU A 67 11.25 -11.45 4.59
C GLU A 67 11.42 -9.98 4.98
N SER A 68 10.36 -9.19 4.80
CA SER A 68 10.39 -7.74 5.02
C SER A 68 9.83 -7.34 6.40
N GLY A 69 9.20 -8.28 7.11
CA GLY A 69 8.51 -8.02 8.37
C GLY A 69 9.41 -7.63 9.52
N PHE A 70 8.91 -6.70 10.32
CA PHE A 70 9.51 -6.27 11.58
C PHE A 70 8.98 -7.14 12.72
N PRO A 71 9.80 -7.54 13.70
CA PRO A 71 9.28 -8.07 14.97
C PRO A 71 8.27 -7.08 15.56
N LEU A 72 7.06 -7.56 15.88
CA LEU A 72 5.89 -6.74 16.16
C LEU A 72 6.14 -5.69 17.25
N TRP A 73 6.76 -6.10 18.35
CA TRP A 73 7.00 -5.21 19.48
C TRP A 73 8.09 -4.21 19.21
N ILE A 74 9.11 -4.59 18.43
CA ILE A 74 10.12 -3.64 17.97
C ILE A 74 9.44 -2.60 17.08
N TRP A 75 8.61 -3.01 16.11
CA TRP A 75 7.80 -2.09 15.30
C TRP A 75 6.99 -1.13 16.18
N LYS A 76 6.29 -1.62 17.20
CA LYS A 76 5.50 -0.77 18.11
C LYS A 76 6.34 0.20 18.94
N ALA A 77 7.60 -0.12 19.25
CA ALA A 77 8.50 0.71 20.05
C ALA A 77 9.23 1.80 19.24
N LEU A 78 9.47 1.57 17.94
CA LEU A 78 10.30 2.47 17.13
C LEU A 78 9.80 3.92 17.08
N PRO A 79 8.49 4.23 16.95
CA PRO A 79 8.02 5.62 16.93
C PRO A 79 8.36 6.40 18.21
N GLN A 80 8.49 5.72 19.35
CA GLN A 80 8.85 6.33 20.62
C GLN A 80 10.37 6.49 20.75
N VAL A 81 11.12 5.45 20.37
CA VAL A 81 12.59 5.46 20.41
C VAL A 81 13.18 6.48 19.42
N CYS A 82 12.58 6.60 18.24
CA CYS A 82 13.03 7.47 17.15
C CYS A 82 12.06 8.64 16.92
N ALA A 83 11.46 9.16 17.99
CA ALA A 83 10.42 10.18 17.89
C ALA A 83 10.86 11.46 17.17
N GLU A 84 12.17 11.77 17.16
CA GLU A 84 12.74 12.91 16.43
C GLU A 84 12.66 12.79 14.90
N HIS A 85 12.56 11.56 14.39
CA HIS A 85 12.46 11.26 12.96
C HIS A 85 11.01 11.16 12.48
N LEU A 86 10.03 11.29 13.38
CA LEU A 86 8.63 11.37 12.99
C LEU A 86 8.34 12.72 12.34
N PRO A 87 7.49 12.78 11.29
CA PRO A 87 6.98 14.05 10.79
C PRO A 87 6.17 14.78 11.89
N ASP A 88 6.08 16.12 11.80
CA ASP A 88 5.23 16.95 12.67
C ASP A 88 3.85 16.28 12.90
N LYS A 89 3.33 16.32 14.14
CA LYS A 89 2.12 15.62 14.66
C LYS A 89 1.13 15.18 13.56
N GLY A 90 0.99 13.86 13.37
CA GLY A 90 0.22 13.27 12.27
C GLY A 90 -1.30 13.30 12.37
N PHE A 91 -1.93 12.44 11.57
CA PHE A 91 -3.37 12.38 11.36
C PHE A 91 -4.09 11.94 12.65
N ALA A 92 -5.18 12.64 13.01
CA ALA A 92 -6.10 12.15 14.01
C ALA A 92 -6.79 10.88 13.48
N SER A 93 -6.51 9.73 14.09
CA SER A 93 -7.18 8.48 13.76
C SER A 93 -8.07 8.03 14.92
N PRO A 94 -9.32 7.62 14.68
CA PRO A 94 -10.20 7.12 15.73
C PRO A 94 -9.64 5.82 16.31
N GLY A 95 -9.11 5.87 17.53
CA GLY A 95 -8.51 4.71 18.17
C GLY A 95 -7.00 4.62 18.05
N ALA A 96 -6.30 5.71 17.72
CA ALA A 96 -4.86 5.77 17.95
C ALA A 96 -4.57 5.57 19.45
N HIS A 97 -3.94 4.44 19.82
CA HIS A 97 -3.63 4.06 21.21
C HIS A 97 -2.45 4.83 21.84
N HIS A 98 -1.95 5.86 21.16
CA HIS A 98 -0.83 6.67 21.64
C HIS A 98 -1.37 7.98 22.22
N GLU A 99 -1.51 8.01 23.54
CA GLU A 99 -1.95 9.17 24.35
C GLU A 99 -1.11 10.45 24.11
N ASP A 100 0.01 10.36 23.41
CA ASP A 100 0.98 11.43 23.16
C ASP A 100 1.11 11.87 21.69
N GLY A 101 0.36 11.27 20.75
CA GLY A 101 0.43 11.62 19.33
C GLY A 101 1.73 11.20 18.62
N LYS A 102 2.51 10.26 19.19
CA LYS A 102 3.79 9.76 18.65
C LYS A 102 3.66 8.31 18.20
N GLY A 103 3.16 8.08 17.00
CA GLY A 103 2.98 6.73 16.46
C GLY A 103 2.88 6.73 14.94
N TYR A 104 2.55 5.59 14.34
CA TYR A 104 2.47 5.47 12.88
C TYR A 104 1.36 6.34 12.22
N ALA A 105 0.43 6.86 13.01
CA ALA A 105 -0.51 7.90 12.57
C ALA A 105 0.20 9.20 12.11
N ALA A 106 1.45 9.44 12.55
CA ALA A 106 2.37 10.46 12.03
C ALA A 106 2.43 10.44 10.50
N PHE A 107 2.43 9.24 9.91
CA PHE A 107 2.52 9.04 8.47
C PHE A 107 1.16 8.98 7.77
N GLY A 108 0.06 9.19 8.48
CA GLY A 108 -1.29 9.03 7.94
C GLY A 108 -1.79 7.61 7.85
N MET A 109 -1.20 6.68 8.60
CA MET A 109 -1.78 5.37 8.81
C MET A 109 -3.02 5.47 9.70
N ILE A 110 -4.03 4.67 9.39
CA ILE A 110 -5.35 4.72 10.04
C ILE A 110 -5.44 3.60 11.07
N TYR A 111 -5.86 3.94 12.28
CA TYR A 111 -6.24 3.01 13.34
C TYR A 111 -7.76 2.94 13.44
N GLU A 112 -8.25 1.75 13.77
CA GLU A 112 -9.64 1.49 14.14
C GLU A 112 -9.72 1.06 15.60
N THR A 113 -10.81 1.41 16.26
CA THR A 113 -11.10 0.93 17.61
C THR A 113 -11.12 -0.60 17.64
N GLY A 114 -10.42 -1.21 18.61
CA GLY A 114 -10.33 -2.67 18.76
C GLY A 114 -9.20 -3.34 17.97
N HIS A 115 -8.48 -2.60 17.11
CA HIS A 115 -7.30 -3.10 16.42
C HIS A 115 -6.00 -2.55 17.01
N ASP A 116 -5.00 -3.42 17.04
CA ASP A 116 -3.69 -3.20 17.66
C ASP A 116 -2.62 -2.73 16.66
N LEU A 117 -2.94 -2.83 15.38
CA LEU A 117 -2.14 -2.42 14.23
C LEU A 117 -2.96 -1.44 13.39
N PRO A 118 -2.33 -0.54 12.63
CA PRO A 118 -3.05 0.29 11.69
C PRO A 118 -3.61 -0.54 10.53
N VAL A 119 -4.71 -0.07 9.95
CA VAL A 119 -5.22 -0.50 8.65
C VAL A 119 -4.07 -0.45 7.65
N GLY A 120 -3.88 -1.56 6.94
CA GLY A 120 -2.76 -1.69 6.03
C GLY A 120 -1.57 -2.43 6.62
N ALA A 121 -1.62 -2.88 7.88
CA ALA A 121 -0.58 -3.70 8.49
C ALA A 121 -1.15 -5.05 8.94
N SER A 122 -0.41 -6.11 8.65
CA SER A 122 -0.80 -7.48 8.98
C SER A 122 0.10 -8.10 10.02
N LYS A 123 -0.35 -9.23 10.60
CA LYS A 123 0.37 -9.95 11.66
C LYS A 123 0.57 -11.42 11.29
N ARG A 124 1.78 -11.92 11.50
CA ARG A 124 2.15 -13.32 11.23
C ARG A 124 3.20 -13.80 12.22
N SER A 125 2.99 -14.98 12.81
CA SER A 125 4.01 -15.67 13.61
C SER A 125 4.94 -16.44 12.66
N VAL A 126 6.23 -16.13 12.70
CA VAL A 126 7.27 -16.78 11.90
C VAL A 126 8.41 -17.15 12.82
N MET A 127 8.71 -18.44 12.93
CA MET A 127 9.80 -18.96 13.77
C MET A 127 9.71 -18.53 15.24
N GLY A 128 8.51 -18.57 15.84
CA GLY A 128 8.28 -18.13 17.22
C GLY A 128 8.22 -16.62 17.44
N ILE A 129 8.33 -15.81 16.37
CA ILE A 129 8.34 -14.35 16.47
C ILE A 129 7.13 -13.79 15.72
N GLU A 130 6.27 -13.07 16.42
CA GLU A 130 5.24 -12.25 15.79
C GLU A 130 5.90 -11.13 14.98
N ARG A 131 5.59 -11.07 13.69
CA ARG A 131 6.05 -10.06 12.76
C ARG A 131 4.89 -9.30 12.14
N THR A 132 5.16 -8.05 11.77
CA THR A 132 4.22 -7.20 11.05
C THR A 132 4.87 -6.58 9.83
N PHE A 133 4.06 -6.36 8.80
CA PHE A 133 4.45 -5.62 7.62
C PHE A 133 3.22 -5.01 6.93
N LEU A 134 3.47 -4.15 5.93
CA LEU A 134 2.40 -3.56 5.15
C LEU A 134 1.71 -4.59 4.25
N ASN A 135 0.40 -4.39 4.05
CA ASN A 135 -0.43 -5.10 3.08
C ASN A 135 -1.11 -4.09 2.12
N CYS A 136 -1.99 -4.57 1.25
CA CYS A 136 -2.65 -3.77 0.22
C CYS A 136 -3.43 -2.55 0.77
N ALA A 137 -4.02 -2.66 1.97
CA ALA A 137 -4.90 -1.64 2.53
C ALA A 137 -4.15 -0.36 2.92
N ALA A 138 -2.83 -0.39 3.11
CA ALA A 138 -2.03 0.80 3.43
C ALA A 138 -2.12 1.86 2.33
N CYS A 139 -2.19 1.42 1.07
CA CYS A 139 -2.28 2.30 -0.10
C CYS A 139 -3.71 2.43 -0.64
N HIS A 140 -4.61 1.54 -0.23
CA HIS A 140 -5.95 1.40 -0.78
C HIS A 140 -7.07 1.49 0.26
N THR A 141 -6.84 2.26 1.34
CA THR A 141 -7.86 2.64 2.31
C THR A 141 -7.62 4.07 2.77
N SER A 142 -8.68 4.86 2.92
CA SER A 142 -8.58 6.17 3.54
C SER A 142 -9.83 6.60 4.27
N THR A 143 -9.79 7.81 4.82
CA THR A 143 -10.89 8.43 5.56
C THR A 143 -11.54 9.56 4.80
N VAL A 144 -12.82 9.77 5.08
CA VAL A 144 -13.54 11.00 4.73
C VAL A 144 -14.27 11.53 5.95
N ARG A 145 -14.08 12.82 6.24
CA ARG A 145 -14.89 13.60 7.17
C ARG A 145 -15.87 14.48 6.38
N LYS A 146 -17.15 14.44 6.75
CA LYS A 146 -18.20 15.28 6.12
C LYS A 146 -18.06 16.76 6.49
N THR A 147 -17.57 17.02 7.70
CA THR A 147 -17.26 18.35 8.25
C THR A 147 -16.03 18.23 9.13
N GLU A 148 -15.41 19.34 9.52
CA GLU A 148 -14.25 19.35 10.42
C GLU A 148 -14.55 18.65 11.76
N GLN A 149 -15.79 18.75 12.23
CA GLN A 149 -16.24 18.18 13.51
C GLN A 149 -16.71 16.72 13.40
N SER A 150 -16.93 16.21 12.18
CA SER A 150 -17.37 14.83 11.99
C SER A 150 -16.24 13.83 12.28
N GLY A 151 -16.59 12.67 12.83
CA GLY A 151 -15.66 11.54 12.87
C GLY A 151 -15.30 11.08 11.44
N PRO A 152 -14.09 10.59 11.21
CA PRO A 152 -13.70 10.08 9.91
C PRO A 152 -14.36 8.73 9.62
N GLU A 153 -14.94 8.61 8.43
CA GLU A 153 -15.49 7.36 7.90
C GLU A 153 -14.43 6.66 7.04
N ILE A 154 -14.19 5.37 7.28
CA ILE A 154 -13.15 4.58 6.59
C ILE A 154 -13.74 3.89 5.36
N TYR A 155 -13.06 4.01 4.23
CA TYR A 155 -13.48 3.40 2.97
C TYR A 155 -12.40 2.47 2.41
N ALA A 156 -12.67 1.16 2.41
CA ALA A 156 -11.78 0.17 1.83
C ALA A 156 -11.88 0.15 0.30
N GLY A 157 -10.73 0.11 -0.38
CA GLY A 157 -10.59 0.11 -1.83
C GLY A 157 -10.42 1.51 -2.47
N MET A 158 -10.52 2.59 -1.68
CA MET A 158 -10.25 3.96 -2.14
C MET A 158 -8.74 4.24 -2.17
N PRO A 159 -8.25 5.19 -2.97
CA PRO A 159 -6.89 5.69 -2.85
C PRO A 159 -6.60 6.21 -1.44
N ALA A 160 -5.52 5.78 -0.81
CA ALA A 160 -5.12 6.31 0.49
C ALA A 160 -4.58 7.75 0.34
N ASN A 161 -5.40 8.79 0.48
CA ASN A 161 -4.97 10.19 0.31
C ASN A 161 -4.20 10.75 1.53
N THR A 162 -4.06 9.95 2.59
CA THR A 162 -3.46 10.31 3.87
C THR A 162 -2.08 9.70 4.10
N PHE A 163 -1.84 8.47 3.63
CA PHE A 163 -0.58 7.75 3.90
C PHE A 163 0.61 8.35 3.14
N ASN A 164 1.65 8.77 3.85
CA ASN A 164 2.90 9.31 3.32
C ASN A 164 4.00 8.24 3.32
N VAL A 165 4.10 7.51 2.21
CA VAL A 165 5.08 6.43 2.02
C VAL A 165 6.51 6.93 2.14
N MET A 166 6.82 8.09 1.57
CA MET A 166 8.19 8.62 1.57
C MET A 166 8.67 8.94 2.98
N ALA A 167 7.82 9.60 3.79
CA ALA A 167 8.13 9.89 5.19
C ALA A 167 8.25 8.61 6.02
N PHE A 168 7.39 7.62 5.74
CA PHE A 168 7.46 6.30 6.37
C PHE A 168 8.78 5.59 6.05
N GLU A 169 9.20 5.55 4.77
CA GLU A 169 10.48 4.97 4.35
C GLU A 169 11.68 5.69 4.99
N LYS A 170 11.70 7.03 4.93
CA LYS A 170 12.75 7.85 5.53
C LYS A 170 12.85 7.62 7.03
N PHE A 171 11.73 7.51 7.75
CA PHE A 171 11.73 7.23 9.18
C PHE A 171 12.53 5.97 9.52
N PHE A 172 12.28 4.83 8.86
CA PHE A 172 13.04 3.61 9.16
C PHE A 172 14.52 3.74 8.83
N PHE A 173 14.85 4.41 7.72
CA PHE A 173 16.24 4.63 7.34
C PHE A 173 16.95 5.56 8.30
N ASP A 174 16.36 6.69 8.68
CA ASP A 174 16.94 7.68 9.60
C ASP A 174 17.03 7.11 11.02
N CYS A 175 15.96 6.46 11.49
CA CYS A 175 15.96 5.73 12.75
C CYS A 175 17.07 4.66 12.78
N SER A 176 17.29 3.87 11.71
CA SER A 176 18.37 2.87 11.69
C SER A 176 19.79 3.45 11.75
N ALA A 177 19.97 4.70 11.31
CA ALA A 177 21.24 5.42 11.40
C ALA A 177 21.45 6.06 12.78
N ASP A 178 20.36 6.26 13.53
CA ASP A 178 20.36 6.88 14.84
C ASP A 178 21.04 6.02 15.92
N PRO A 179 21.84 6.58 16.84
CA PRO A 179 22.38 5.84 17.99
C PRO A 179 21.30 5.19 18.87
N ASN A 180 20.10 5.75 18.92
CA ASN A 180 18.97 5.24 19.70
C ASN A 180 18.42 3.92 19.12
N PHE A 181 18.71 3.57 17.88
CA PHE A 181 18.39 2.25 17.34
C PHE A 181 19.38 1.21 17.88
N SER A 182 19.22 0.87 19.15
CA SER A 182 20.05 -0.10 19.83
C SER A 182 19.23 -0.87 20.86
N GLY A 183 19.76 -2.01 21.30
CA GLY A 183 19.12 -2.80 22.35
C GLY A 183 18.92 -2.00 23.65
N GLU A 184 19.78 -1.01 23.90
CA GLU A 184 19.72 -0.16 25.11
C GLU A 184 18.45 0.69 25.18
N PHE A 185 17.90 1.13 24.04
CA PHE A 185 16.69 1.96 24.01
C PHE A 185 15.44 1.17 23.56
N ILE A 186 15.60 0.27 22.59
CA ILE A 186 14.46 -0.50 22.05
C ILE A 186 13.94 -1.51 23.07
N ILE A 187 14.81 -2.26 23.75
CA ILE A 187 14.37 -3.33 24.66
C ILE A 187 13.62 -2.76 25.87
N PRO A 188 14.08 -1.69 26.55
CA PRO A 188 13.31 -1.07 27.61
C PRO A 188 11.95 -0.55 27.14
N GLU A 189 11.86 0.04 25.95
CA GLU A 189 10.58 0.53 25.44
C GLU A 189 9.61 -0.62 25.10
N VAL A 190 10.12 -1.70 24.50
CA VAL A 190 9.32 -2.93 24.30
C VAL A 190 8.77 -3.45 25.63
N ARG A 191 9.62 -3.53 26.66
CA ARG A 191 9.19 -3.98 27.99
C ARG A 191 8.16 -3.05 28.60
N ARG A 192 8.32 -1.73 28.46
CA ARG A 192 7.34 -0.75 28.92
C ARG A 192 5.96 -0.98 28.27
N LEU A 193 5.95 -1.22 26.95
CA LEU A 193 4.72 -1.51 26.19
C LEU A 193 4.05 -2.82 26.62
N LEU A 194 4.84 -3.87 26.89
CA LEU A 194 4.34 -5.15 27.39
C LEU A 194 3.82 -5.05 28.83
N GLN A 195 4.55 -4.35 29.70
CA GLN A 195 4.18 -4.18 31.11
C GLN A 195 2.89 -3.38 31.28
N ALA A 196 2.61 -2.42 30.39
CA ALA A 196 1.33 -1.73 30.33
C ALA A 196 0.14 -2.69 30.06
N ARG A 197 0.40 -3.90 29.56
CA ARG A 197 -0.58 -4.97 29.32
C ARG A 197 -0.52 -6.09 30.37
N GLY A 198 0.32 -5.95 31.39
CA GLY A 198 0.54 -6.98 32.40
C GLY A 198 1.48 -8.12 31.99
N GLU A 199 2.25 -7.92 30.91
CA GLU A 199 3.23 -8.90 30.37
C GLU A 199 4.67 -8.36 30.49
N ASP A 200 5.68 -9.21 30.31
CA ASP A 200 7.09 -8.78 30.18
C ASP A 200 7.85 -9.76 29.27
N LEU A 201 9.01 -9.35 28.76
CA LEU A 201 9.89 -10.23 28.00
C LEU A 201 10.47 -11.33 28.90
N GLY A 202 10.43 -12.57 28.41
CA GLY A 202 11.17 -13.67 29.01
C GLY A 202 12.67 -13.41 29.05
N LEU A 203 13.41 -14.15 29.88
CA LEU A 203 14.86 -13.96 30.04
C LEU A 203 15.62 -14.17 28.72
N ILE A 204 15.26 -15.21 27.95
CA ILE A 204 15.89 -15.51 26.65
C ILE A 204 15.55 -14.41 25.65
N ASP A 205 14.30 -13.96 25.60
CA ASP A 205 13.89 -12.90 24.68
C ASP A 205 14.62 -11.60 24.97
N ARG A 206 14.68 -11.23 26.24
CA ARG A 206 15.31 -9.99 26.72
C ARG A 206 16.81 -9.95 26.46
N TYR A 207 17.53 -11.04 26.70
CA TYR A 207 18.99 -11.05 26.68
C TYR A 207 19.62 -11.66 25.42
N VAL A 208 18.83 -12.35 24.58
CA VAL A 208 19.33 -13.01 23.36
C VAL A 208 18.52 -12.62 22.13
N VAL A 209 17.20 -12.90 22.12
CA VAL A 209 16.39 -12.79 20.88
C VAL A 209 16.26 -11.33 20.44
N TYR A 210 15.82 -10.44 21.32
CA TYR A 210 15.64 -9.02 20.97
C TYR A 210 16.95 -8.29 20.68
N PRO A 211 18.04 -8.46 21.47
CA PRO A 211 19.34 -7.90 21.11
C PRO A 211 19.80 -8.32 19.71
N LEU A 212 19.67 -9.61 19.38
CA LEU A 212 20.04 -10.12 18.06
C LEU A 212 19.11 -9.58 16.96
N ALA A 213 17.80 -9.54 17.21
CA ALA A 213 16.81 -9.01 16.27
C ALA A 213 17.07 -7.52 15.97
N VAL A 214 17.32 -6.70 17.00
CA VAL A 214 17.65 -5.29 16.83
C VAL A 214 18.93 -5.12 16.00
N TRP A 215 19.97 -5.90 16.28
CA TRP A 215 21.22 -5.85 15.52
C TRP A 215 21.02 -6.22 14.03
N ILE A 216 20.38 -7.37 13.75
CA ILE A 216 20.09 -7.82 12.38
C ILE A 216 19.25 -6.78 11.63
N MET A 217 18.22 -6.25 12.29
CA MET A 217 17.31 -5.27 11.71
C MET A 217 18.03 -3.96 11.38
N ARG A 218 18.92 -3.48 12.27
CA ARG A 218 19.74 -2.28 12.03
C ARG A 218 20.59 -2.45 10.76
N GLU A 219 21.34 -3.55 10.69
CA GLU A 219 22.24 -3.82 9.56
C GLU A 219 21.47 -3.94 8.23
N ARG A 220 20.32 -4.63 8.24
CA ARG A 220 19.48 -4.75 7.04
C ARG A 220 18.90 -3.39 6.60
N LEU A 221 18.43 -2.57 7.53
CA LEU A 221 17.91 -1.23 7.22
C LEU A 221 19.00 -0.29 6.72
N LEU A 222 20.21 -0.33 7.30
CA LEU A 222 21.35 0.47 6.83
C LEU A 222 21.79 0.07 5.42
N MET A 223 21.81 -1.23 5.14
CA MET A 223 22.08 -1.73 3.79
C MET A 223 21.00 -1.25 2.79
N LEU A 224 19.73 -1.32 3.18
CA LEU A 224 18.62 -0.88 2.34
C LEU A 224 18.64 0.65 2.13
N ARG A 225 18.97 1.44 3.16
CA ARG A 225 19.17 2.89 3.09
C ARG A 225 20.18 3.24 2.00
N GLY A 226 21.31 2.53 1.93
CA GLY A 226 22.32 2.73 0.88
C GLY A 226 21.75 2.55 -0.54
N ARG A 227 20.86 1.57 -0.73
CA ARG A 227 20.20 1.31 -2.03
C ARG A 227 19.09 2.32 -2.35
N PHE A 228 18.41 2.82 -1.32
CA PHE A 228 17.32 3.80 -1.43
C PHE A 228 17.77 5.25 -1.26
N GLN A 229 19.07 5.55 -1.35
CA GLN A 229 19.62 6.92 -1.30
C GLN A 229 18.92 7.88 -2.27
N PHE A 230 18.39 7.39 -3.40
CA PHE A 230 17.65 8.20 -4.36
C PHE A 230 16.42 8.90 -3.74
N VAL A 231 15.79 8.32 -2.73
CA VAL A 231 14.63 8.92 -2.02
C VAL A 231 15.03 10.24 -1.38
N TYR A 232 16.26 10.36 -0.87
CA TYR A 232 16.77 11.61 -0.30
C TYR A 232 17.16 12.65 -1.36
N ALA A 233 17.39 12.22 -2.60
CA ALA A 233 17.70 13.12 -3.72
C ALA A 233 16.45 13.65 -4.43
N GLN A 234 15.28 13.09 -4.14
CA GLN A 234 14.01 13.53 -4.69
C GLN A 234 13.33 14.56 -3.79
N HIS A 235 12.46 15.39 -4.37
CA HIS A 235 11.60 16.23 -3.55
C HIS A 235 10.56 15.37 -2.81
N GLU A 236 10.01 15.92 -1.72
CA GLU A 236 8.94 15.25 -0.98
C GLU A 236 7.74 14.91 -1.87
N TRP A 237 7.29 13.65 -1.85
CA TRP A 237 6.17 13.19 -2.68
C TRP A 237 4.82 13.68 -2.15
N GLY A 238 4.71 13.78 -0.82
CA GLY A 238 3.46 14.05 -0.11
C GLY A 238 2.60 12.80 0.08
N PRO A 239 1.50 12.91 0.85
CA PRO A 239 0.61 11.80 1.14
C PRO A 239 -0.19 11.34 -0.08
N GLY A 240 -0.44 10.03 -0.14
CA GLY A 240 -1.19 9.33 -1.16
C GLY A 240 -0.46 9.07 -2.47
N ARG A 241 0.87 9.15 -2.43
CA ARG A 241 1.74 9.01 -3.60
C ARG A 241 2.95 8.12 -3.35
N VAL A 242 3.44 7.51 -4.43
CA VAL A 242 4.65 6.70 -4.41
C VAL A 242 5.39 6.76 -5.76
N ASP A 243 6.72 6.82 -5.73
CA ASP A 243 7.57 6.57 -6.91
C ASP A 243 7.81 5.05 -7.07
N THR A 244 6.78 4.36 -7.58
CA THR A 244 6.76 2.90 -7.68
C THR A 244 7.94 2.34 -8.47
N PHE A 245 8.31 3.00 -9.56
CA PHE A 245 9.23 2.43 -10.53
C PHE A 245 10.68 2.60 -10.14
N ASN A 246 11.04 3.70 -9.47
CA ASN A 246 12.40 3.82 -8.92
C ASN A 246 12.61 2.87 -7.73
N ALA A 247 11.60 2.66 -6.88
CA ALA A 247 11.66 1.60 -5.87
C ALA A 247 11.85 0.20 -6.50
N ALA A 248 11.12 -0.11 -7.58
CA ALA A 248 11.31 -1.37 -8.31
C ALA A 248 12.70 -1.48 -8.96
N LYS A 249 13.22 -0.40 -9.56
CA LYS A 249 14.57 -0.37 -10.14
C LYS A 249 15.65 -0.66 -9.12
N VAL A 250 15.50 -0.19 -7.89
CA VAL A 250 16.41 -0.57 -6.79
C VAL A 250 16.43 -2.08 -6.62
N LEU A 251 15.27 -2.73 -6.54
CA LEU A 251 15.17 -4.19 -6.36
C LEU A 251 15.84 -4.97 -7.50
N PHE A 252 15.75 -4.47 -8.73
CA PHE A 252 16.42 -5.03 -9.91
C PHE A 252 17.87 -4.56 -10.12
N ASN A 253 18.50 -3.96 -9.10
CA ASN A 253 19.90 -3.53 -9.13
C ASN A 253 20.25 -2.55 -10.27
N PHE A 254 19.32 -1.65 -10.62
CA PHE A 254 19.64 -0.59 -11.58
C PHE A 254 20.70 0.36 -11.00
N PRO A 255 21.59 0.92 -11.83
CA PRO A 255 22.54 1.95 -11.41
C PRO A 255 21.80 3.28 -11.19
N MET A 256 21.18 3.45 -10.03
CA MET A 256 20.28 4.59 -9.73
C MET A 256 20.92 5.96 -10.01
N GLY A 257 22.21 6.13 -9.71
CA GLY A 257 22.94 7.39 -9.97
C GLY A 257 23.25 7.68 -11.44
N GLN A 258 22.97 6.74 -12.35
CA GLN A 258 23.13 6.90 -13.80
C GLN A 258 21.77 6.99 -14.52
N LEU A 259 20.66 6.98 -13.79
CA LEU A 259 19.35 7.12 -14.40
C LEU A 259 19.18 8.54 -14.96
N PRO A 260 18.58 8.69 -16.15
CA PRO A 260 18.24 10.01 -16.67
C PRO A 260 17.30 10.77 -15.73
N ASP A 261 17.49 12.09 -15.58
CA ASP A 261 16.66 12.94 -14.70
C ASP A 261 15.16 12.83 -14.93
N ARG A 262 14.74 12.58 -16.18
CA ARG A 262 13.33 12.39 -16.57
C ARG A 262 12.68 11.16 -15.94
N GLU A 263 13.48 10.18 -15.52
CA GLU A 263 13.01 8.96 -14.86
C GLU A 263 12.91 9.11 -13.34
N MET A 264 13.43 10.21 -12.78
CA MET A 264 13.41 10.54 -11.36
C MET A 264 12.23 11.47 -11.04
N ASN A 265 11.87 11.58 -9.76
CA ASN A 265 10.71 12.37 -9.31
C ASN A 265 9.46 11.98 -10.12
N ALA A 266 9.13 10.69 -10.11
CA ALA A 266 7.99 10.13 -10.81
C ALA A 266 6.82 9.66 -9.89
N PRO A 267 6.51 10.33 -8.76
CA PRO A 267 5.48 9.84 -7.85
C PRO A 267 4.08 9.94 -8.45
N ALA A 268 3.31 8.87 -8.29
CA ALA A 268 1.94 8.74 -8.77
C ALA A 268 0.98 8.50 -7.60
N ASP A 269 -0.24 8.98 -7.74
CA ASP A 269 -1.32 8.75 -6.77
C ASP A 269 -1.74 7.27 -6.77
N PHE A 270 -2.21 6.76 -5.63
CA PHE A 270 -2.76 5.41 -5.58
C PHE A 270 -4.05 5.30 -6.40
N PRO A 271 -4.27 4.24 -7.19
CA PRO A 271 -5.52 4.04 -7.89
C PRO A 271 -6.60 3.46 -6.98
N ALA A 272 -7.87 3.69 -7.30
CA ALA A 272 -8.98 2.96 -6.71
C ALA A 272 -9.03 1.53 -7.26
N ILE A 273 -9.41 0.55 -6.44
CA ILE A 273 -9.26 -0.88 -6.77
C ILE A 273 -10.55 -1.70 -6.82
N TRP A 274 -11.70 -1.05 -6.73
CA TRP A 274 -13.03 -1.66 -6.90
C TRP A 274 -13.27 -2.19 -8.32
N ASN A 275 -14.34 -2.97 -8.48
CA ASN A 275 -14.90 -3.40 -9.76
C ASN A 275 -13.89 -4.08 -10.70
N GLN A 276 -13.01 -4.92 -10.16
CA GLN A 276 -11.92 -5.49 -10.95
C GLN A 276 -12.39 -6.44 -12.05
N GLN A 277 -13.53 -7.12 -11.87
CA GLN A 277 -14.09 -8.00 -12.89
C GLN A 277 -14.43 -7.21 -14.17
N ARG A 278 -14.97 -6.00 -14.01
CA ARG A 278 -15.32 -5.12 -15.14
C ARG A 278 -14.10 -4.47 -15.82
N LYS A 279 -12.95 -4.49 -15.14
CA LYS A 279 -11.68 -3.94 -15.65
C LYS A 279 -10.81 -5.00 -16.35
N LYS A 280 -11.29 -6.25 -16.49
CA LYS A 280 -10.55 -7.32 -17.17
C LYS A 280 -10.30 -6.99 -18.64
N GLY A 281 -9.06 -7.19 -19.09
CA GLY A 281 -8.63 -6.94 -20.47
C GLY A 281 -8.32 -5.47 -20.79
N MET A 282 -8.56 -4.54 -19.85
CA MET A 282 -8.11 -3.16 -19.97
C MET A 282 -6.58 -3.05 -19.79
N GLN A 283 -6.02 -1.93 -20.20
CA GLN A 283 -4.66 -1.52 -19.90
C GLN A 283 -4.65 -0.91 -18.49
N LEU A 284 -4.07 -1.64 -17.55
CA LEU A 284 -4.06 -1.39 -16.11
C LEU A 284 -2.82 -0.61 -15.68
N HIS A 285 -2.86 -0.09 -14.44
CA HIS A 285 -1.99 1.00 -13.96
C HIS A 285 -2.18 2.29 -14.75
N TRP A 286 -1.74 3.41 -14.19
CA TRP A 286 -1.89 4.72 -14.85
C TRP A 286 -1.33 4.73 -16.26
N ASP A 287 -0.18 4.09 -16.47
CA ASP A 287 0.55 4.00 -17.73
C ASP A 287 0.09 2.84 -18.63
N GLY A 288 -0.91 2.05 -18.25
CA GLY A 288 -1.44 0.97 -19.10
C GLY A 288 -0.47 -0.21 -19.30
N ASN A 289 0.53 -0.32 -18.43
CA ASN A 289 1.69 -1.19 -18.60
C ASN A 289 1.40 -2.68 -18.36
N ASN A 290 0.20 -3.04 -17.88
CA ASN A 290 -0.25 -4.41 -17.69
C ASN A 290 -1.68 -4.58 -18.25
N ASN A 291 -2.17 -5.78 -18.56
CA ASN A 291 -3.57 -6.00 -18.94
C ASN A 291 -4.24 -7.22 -18.27
N MET A 292 -3.58 -7.80 -17.26
CA MET A 292 -4.10 -8.91 -16.49
C MET A 292 -4.24 -8.48 -15.03
N VAL A 293 -5.49 -8.45 -14.55
CA VAL A 293 -5.83 -8.00 -13.20
C VAL A 293 -5.10 -8.82 -12.14
N GLU A 294 -5.12 -10.14 -12.28
CA GLU A 294 -4.49 -11.08 -11.36
C GLU A 294 -2.96 -10.96 -11.33
N GLU A 295 -2.32 -10.62 -12.46
CA GLU A 295 -0.88 -10.35 -12.52
C GLU A 295 -0.56 -9.00 -11.85
N ARG A 296 -1.37 -7.97 -12.16
CA ARG A 296 -1.26 -6.64 -11.55
C ARG A 296 -1.35 -6.69 -10.04
N ASN A 297 -2.28 -7.47 -9.48
CA ASN A 297 -2.46 -7.59 -8.03
C ASN A 297 -1.26 -8.26 -7.35
N LYS A 298 -0.66 -9.27 -7.98
CA LYS A 298 0.58 -9.91 -7.47
C LYS A 298 1.76 -8.96 -7.52
N SER A 299 1.86 -8.14 -8.57
CA SER A 299 2.88 -7.09 -8.66
C SER A 299 2.68 -6.01 -7.57
N ALA A 300 1.43 -5.64 -7.26
CA ALA A 300 1.13 -4.74 -6.16
C ALA A 300 1.51 -5.35 -4.79
N ALA A 301 1.23 -6.64 -4.56
CA ALA A 301 1.66 -7.35 -3.35
C ALA A 301 3.19 -7.43 -3.22
N PHE A 302 3.92 -7.50 -4.33
CA PHE A 302 5.39 -7.42 -4.32
C PHE A 302 5.86 -6.06 -3.77
N GLY A 303 5.15 -4.97 -4.11
CA GLY A 303 5.38 -3.65 -3.52
C GLY A 303 5.13 -3.57 -2.02
N THR A 304 4.34 -4.49 -1.45
CA THR A 304 4.13 -4.63 0.00
C THR A 304 5.05 -5.70 0.61
N GLY A 305 6.27 -5.86 0.07
CA GLY A 305 7.34 -6.67 0.65
C GLY A 305 7.21 -8.18 0.48
N THR A 306 6.24 -8.66 -0.29
CA THR A 306 6.20 -10.08 -0.69
C THR A 306 7.23 -10.35 -1.77
N THR A 307 7.68 -11.60 -1.87
CA THR A 307 8.59 -12.07 -2.91
C THR A 307 8.03 -13.34 -3.55
N PRO A 308 8.54 -13.81 -4.70
CA PRO A 308 8.08 -15.06 -5.29
C PRO A 308 7.99 -16.28 -4.35
N PRO A 309 8.95 -16.51 -3.43
CA PRO A 309 8.82 -17.61 -2.46
C PRO A 309 7.89 -17.32 -1.28
N THR A 310 7.56 -16.06 -0.99
CA THR A 310 6.82 -15.70 0.24
C THR A 310 5.39 -15.22 0.04
N ILE A 311 4.98 -14.98 -1.21
CA ILE A 311 3.63 -14.53 -1.55
C ILE A 311 2.56 -15.54 -1.09
N ASP A 312 1.53 -15.05 -0.41
CA ASP A 312 0.40 -15.86 0.04
C ASP A 312 -0.74 -15.84 -1.00
N LEU A 313 -0.65 -16.74 -1.98
CA LEU A 313 -1.61 -16.81 -3.08
C LEU A 313 -3.05 -17.08 -2.62
N GLY A 314 -3.24 -17.85 -1.54
CA GLY A 314 -4.57 -18.18 -1.02
C GLY A 314 -5.27 -16.93 -0.47
N ARG A 315 -4.56 -16.16 0.36
CA ARG A 315 -5.09 -14.93 0.96
C ARG A 315 -5.22 -13.80 -0.07
N ILE A 316 -4.28 -13.69 -0.99
CA ILE A 316 -4.39 -12.75 -2.11
C ILE A 316 -5.61 -13.10 -2.96
N ARG A 317 -5.81 -14.38 -3.31
CA ARG A 317 -7.00 -14.81 -4.07
C ARG A 317 -8.30 -14.45 -3.35
N ARG A 318 -8.36 -14.61 -2.03
CA ARG A 318 -9.52 -14.20 -1.22
C ARG A 318 -9.83 -12.71 -1.38
N ILE A 319 -8.81 -11.85 -1.35
CA ILE A 319 -8.95 -10.40 -1.57
C ILE A 319 -9.35 -10.12 -3.03
N GLU A 320 -8.72 -10.80 -3.99
CA GLU A 320 -9.06 -10.70 -5.43
C GLU A 320 -10.54 -11.03 -5.66
N ASP A 321 -11.06 -12.10 -5.04
CA ASP A 321 -12.43 -12.55 -5.20
C ASP A 321 -13.46 -11.55 -4.65
N TRP A 322 -13.14 -10.84 -3.57
CA TRP A 322 -13.95 -9.71 -3.11
C TRP A 322 -13.86 -8.52 -4.09
N LEU A 323 -12.65 -8.11 -4.46
CA LEU A 323 -12.43 -6.94 -5.34
C LEU A 323 -12.99 -7.12 -6.76
N ARG A 324 -13.26 -8.36 -7.20
CA ARG A 324 -13.97 -8.63 -8.46
C ARG A 324 -15.26 -7.82 -8.55
N ASN A 325 -16.05 -7.82 -7.48
CA ASN A 325 -17.40 -7.25 -7.44
C ASN A 325 -17.60 -6.17 -6.37
N ALA A 326 -16.57 -5.86 -5.57
CA ALA A 326 -16.62 -4.76 -4.62
C ALA A 326 -16.94 -3.45 -5.37
N ASN A 327 -17.97 -2.75 -4.92
CA ASN A 327 -18.40 -1.47 -5.48
C ASN A 327 -17.96 -0.32 -4.57
N PRO A 328 -17.61 0.85 -5.15
CA PRO A 328 -17.51 2.06 -4.36
C PRO A 328 -18.87 2.42 -3.73
N PRO A 329 -18.87 3.08 -2.58
CA PRO A 329 -20.08 3.65 -1.99
C PRO A 329 -20.64 4.77 -2.87
N SER A 330 -21.97 4.93 -2.85
CA SER A 330 -22.63 6.08 -3.45
C SER A 330 -22.20 7.39 -2.78
N TYR A 331 -22.24 8.47 -3.56
CA TYR A 331 -21.98 9.81 -3.06
C TYR A 331 -22.97 10.18 -1.92
N PRO A 332 -22.49 10.52 -0.71
CA PRO A 332 -23.36 10.63 0.47
C PRO A 332 -23.97 12.03 0.66
N PHE A 333 -23.66 13.00 -0.20
CA PHE A 333 -24.16 14.37 -0.11
C PHE A 333 -25.30 14.61 -1.12
N PRO A 334 -26.11 15.67 -0.94
CA PRO A 334 -27.17 16.01 -1.89
C PRO A 334 -26.66 16.19 -3.33
N ILE A 335 -27.46 15.70 -4.27
CA ILE A 335 -27.26 15.87 -5.72
C ILE A 335 -28.47 16.63 -6.25
N ASP A 336 -28.22 17.72 -6.99
CA ASP A 336 -29.27 18.40 -7.74
C ASP A 336 -29.62 17.56 -8.98
N GLN A 337 -30.72 16.82 -8.90
CA GLN A 337 -31.12 15.88 -9.95
C GLN A 337 -31.43 16.59 -11.27
N VAL A 338 -32.02 17.79 -11.23
CA VAL A 338 -32.35 18.54 -12.45
C VAL A 338 -31.06 18.93 -13.17
N ARG A 339 -30.07 19.45 -12.43
CA ARG A 339 -28.75 19.75 -13.01
C ARG A 339 -27.98 18.51 -13.44
N ALA A 340 -28.10 17.39 -12.72
CA ALA A 340 -27.49 16.14 -13.12
C ALA A 340 -28.06 15.63 -14.46
N GLU A 341 -29.37 15.76 -14.67
CA GLU A 341 -30.02 15.44 -15.95
C GLU A 341 -29.53 16.35 -17.10
N GLU A 342 -29.31 17.65 -16.84
CA GLU A 342 -28.67 18.57 -17.78
C GLU A 342 -27.21 18.20 -18.09
N GLY A 343 -26.47 17.69 -17.10
CA GLY A 343 -25.07 17.27 -17.23
C GLY A 343 -24.87 15.95 -17.98
N ALA A 344 -25.86 15.04 -17.94
CA ALA A 344 -25.78 13.74 -18.58
C ALA A 344 -25.46 13.78 -20.10
N PRO A 345 -26.14 14.59 -20.94
CA PRO A 345 -25.79 14.70 -22.36
C PRO A 345 -24.41 15.34 -22.59
N ILE A 346 -23.98 16.25 -21.71
CA ILE A 346 -22.63 16.85 -21.76
C ILE A 346 -21.58 15.76 -21.51
N TYR A 347 -21.73 14.98 -20.44
CA TYR A 347 -20.84 13.86 -20.14
C TYR A 347 -20.75 12.88 -21.32
N LYS A 348 -21.90 12.50 -21.88
CA LYS A 348 -21.96 11.58 -23.03
C LYS A 348 -21.15 12.11 -24.22
N LYS A 349 -21.21 13.41 -24.48
CA LYS A 349 -20.52 14.05 -25.61
C LYS A 349 -19.01 14.18 -25.39
N TYR A 350 -18.57 14.56 -24.19
CA TYR A 350 -17.16 14.93 -23.96
C TYR A 350 -16.34 13.86 -23.23
N CYS A 351 -16.97 13.03 -22.39
CA CYS A 351 -16.26 12.17 -21.44
C CYS A 351 -16.47 10.68 -21.72
N GLY A 352 -17.70 10.30 -22.07
CA GLY A 352 -18.12 8.89 -22.17
C GLY A 352 -17.29 8.04 -23.15
N GLY A 353 -16.70 8.68 -24.16
CA GLY A 353 -15.82 8.03 -25.14
C GLY A 353 -14.51 7.47 -24.56
N CYS A 354 -14.00 8.06 -23.47
CA CYS A 354 -12.78 7.63 -22.80
C CYS A 354 -13.06 6.93 -21.47
N HIS A 355 -14.10 7.35 -20.75
CA HIS A 355 -14.33 6.95 -19.37
C HIS A 355 -15.45 5.91 -19.17
N GLY A 356 -16.20 5.60 -20.23
CA GLY A 356 -17.34 4.69 -20.17
C GLY A 356 -18.66 5.43 -19.97
N ALA A 357 -19.78 4.69 -20.02
CA ALA A 357 -21.11 5.29 -20.00
C ALA A 357 -21.52 5.83 -18.62
N SER A 358 -21.00 5.23 -17.55
CA SER A 358 -21.25 5.64 -16.16
C SER A 358 -20.15 5.14 -15.21
N GLY A 359 -20.26 5.48 -13.93
CA GLY A 359 -19.41 4.94 -12.86
C GLY A 359 -19.57 3.42 -12.63
N GLN A 360 -20.44 2.75 -13.38
CA GLN A 360 -20.66 1.31 -13.28
C GLN A 360 -20.55 0.59 -14.64
N ALA A 361 -20.87 1.27 -15.75
CA ALA A 361 -20.83 0.70 -17.09
C ALA A 361 -19.53 1.07 -17.83
N PHE A 362 -18.50 0.21 -17.70
CA PHE A 362 -17.16 0.45 -18.29
C PHE A 362 -16.97 -0.17 -19.68
N GLY A 363 -17.79 -1.17 -20.05
CA GLY A 363 -17.69 -1.89 -21.32
C GLY A 363 -18.99 -1.79 -22.12
N ALA A 364 -19.04 -2.47 -23.27
CA ALA A 364 -20.32 -2.76 -23.93
C ALA A 364 -21.18 -3.67 -23.05
N ALA A 365 -22.50 -3.53 -23.14
CA ALA A 365 -23.47 -4.35 -22.41
C ALA A 365 -23.25 -5.85 -22.67
N GLU A 366 -23.71 -6.71 -21.75
CA GLU A 366 -23.75 -8.17 -21.97
C GLU A 366 -24.37 -8.49 -23.35
N GLY A 367 -23.62 -9.23 -24.17
CA GLY A 367 -23.99 -9.53 -25.57
C GLY A 367 -23.21 -8.73 -26.63
N GLY A 368 -22.43 -7.72 -26.25
CA GLY A 368 -21.49 -7.05 -27.15
C GLY A 368 -20.34 -7.97 -27.56
N GLN A 369 -20.01 -8.01 -28.87
CA GLN A 369 -18.96 -8.87 -29.40
C GLN A 369 -17.61 -8.55 -28.74
N LYS A 370 -16.98 -9.56 -28.12
CA LYS A 370 -15.62 -9.47 -27.61
C LYS A 370 -14.67 -9.63 -28.80
N ILE A 371 -14.18 -8.53 -29.37
CA ILE A 371 -13.15 -8.63 -30.43
C ILE A 371 -11.80 -8.86 -29.76
N GLU A 372 -11.25 -10.05 -29.96
CA GLU A 372 -9.86 -10.35 -29.66
C GLU A 372 -8.96 -9.59 -30.63
N CYS A 373 -8.09 -8.76 -30.07
CA CYS A 373 -6.96 -8.11 -30.72
C CYS A 373 -7.30 -7.14 -31.87
N LEU A 374 -6.93 -5.86 -31.69
CA LEU A 374 -6.81 -4.89 -32.77
C LEU A 374 -5.86 -5.46 -33.84
N LYS A 375 -6.40 -5.88 -34.99
CA LYS A 375 -5.60 -6.00 -36.21
C LYS A 375 -5.39 -4.60 -36.77
N PRO A 376 -4.18 -4.22 -37.21
CA PRO A 376 -3.97 -2.95 -37.91
C PRO A 376 -4.84 -2.90 -39.18
N GLY A 377 -5.74 -1.92 -39.27
CA GLY A 377 -6.47 -1.61 -40.51
C GLY A 377 -7.97 -1.92 -40.55
N GLU A 378 -8.62 -2.32 -39.44
CA GLU A 378 -10.10 -2.43 -39.41
C GLU A 378 -10.77 -1.16 -38.86
N PRO A 379 -11.94 -0.75 -39.40
CA PRO A 379 -12.67 0.43 -38.97
C PRO A 379 -13.35 0.25 -37.60
N ASP A 380 -13.33 1.31 -36.80
CA ASP A 380 -13.84 1.37 -35.42
C ASP A 380 -15.38 1.32 -35.37
N GLU A 381 -15.98 0.14 -35.21
CA GLU A 381 -17.42 0.05 -34.92
C GLU A 381 -17.74 -0.76 -33.64
N VAL A 382 -18.21 0.02 -32.64
CA VAL A 382 -19.01 -0.29 -31.45
C VAL A 382 -18.32 -0.83 -30.18
N LEU A 383 -18.07 0.08 -29.24
CA LEU A 383 -18.08 -0.11 -27.77
C LEU A 383 -18.47 1.23 -27.11
N TYR A 384 -19.12 1.21 -25.93
CA TYR A 384 -19.21 2.43 -25.12
C TYR A 384 -17.79 2.87 -24.75
N GLY A 385 -17.36 3.91 -25.46
CA GLY A 385 -15.99 4.40 -25.58
C GLY A 385 -15.05 3.42 -26.29
N PRO A 386 -14.54 3.71 -27.51
CA PRO A 386 -13.47 2.90 -28.10
C PRO A 386 -12.19 2.92 -27.25
N LEU A 387 -12.07 3.87 -26.32
CA LEU A 387 -10.85 4.15 -25.58
C LEU A 387 -10.90 3.79 -24.08
N VAL A 388 -11.99 3.22 -23.56
CA VAL A 388 -12.07 2.86 -22.12
C VAL A 388 -11.05 1.79 -21.78
N GLY A 389 -10.23 2.06 -20.76
CA GLY A 389 -9.11 1.19 -20.42
C GLY A 389 -8.08 1.05 -21.54
N LYS A 390 -8.07 1.95 -22.53
CA LYS A 390 -7.01 2.08 -23.53
C LYS A 390 -6.13 3.28 -23.21
N ILE A 391 -4.94 3.30 -23.77
CA ILE A 391 -3.97 4.38 -23.62
C ILE A 391 -4.33 5.52 -24.55
N THR A 392 -4.48 6.71 -23.99
CA THR A 392 -4.37 7.97 -24.74
C THR A 392 -2.89 8.34 -24.84
N PRO A 393 -2.33 8.56 -26.05
CA PRO A 393 -0.93 8.95 -26.22
C PRO A 393 -0.54 10.17 -25.38
N ILE A 394 0.71 10.22 -24.91
CA ILE A 394 1.18 11.28 -24.01
C ILE A 394 1.06 12.67 -24.65
N GLU A 395 1.27 12.78 -25.96
CA GLU A 395 1.14 14.03 -26.73
C GLU A 395 -0.32 14.51 -26.81
N ALA A 396 -1.28 13.58 -26.77
CA ALA A 396 -2.71 13.90 -26.82
C ALA A 396 -3.25 14.25 -25.43
N ILE A 397 -2.94 13.46 -24.40
CA ILE A 397 -3.43 13.73 -23.04
C ILE A 397 -2.70 14.91 -22.37
N GLY A 398 -1.42 15.13 -22.71
CA GLY A 398 -0.65 16.31 -22.28
C GLY A 398 -0.36 16.43 -20.78
N THR A 399 -0.66 15.40 -19.99
CA THR A 399 -0.38 15.37 -18.54
C THR A 399 1.12 15.13 -18.27
N ASP A 400 1.55 15.28 -17.02
CA ASP A 400 2.97 15.10 -16.65
C ASP A 400 3.50 13.74 -17.11
N ARG A 401 4.66 13.71 -17.77
CA ARG A 401 5.21 12.50 -18.42
C ARG A 401 6.15 11.69 -17.53
N ARG A 402 6.52 12.17 -16.33
CA ARG A 402 7.61 11.55 -15.56
C ARG A 402 7.33 10.13 -15.12
N ARG A 403 6.08 9.82 -14.71
CA ARG A 403 5.69 8.43 -14.43
C ARG A 403 5.90 7.54 -15.64
N LEU A 404 5.42 7.98 -16.80
CA LEU A 404 5.59 7.25 -18.06
C LEU A 404 7.07 7.05 -18.38
N ASP A 405 7.90 8.08 -18.27
CA ASP A 405 9.33 8.00 -18.57
C ASP A 405 10.09 7.09 -17.60
N SER A 406 9.71 7.09 -16.31
CA SER A 406 10.33 6.23 -15.30
C SER A 406 10.09 4.74 -15.55
N TYR A 407 8.95 4.36 -16.15
CA TYR A 407 8.73 3.00 -16.60
C TYR A 407 9.42 2.76 -17.95
N THR A 408 10.60 2.12 -17.94
CA THR A 408 11.39 1.86 -19.15
C THR A 408 11.14 0.47 -19.72
N TYR A 409 11.54 0.24 -20.97
CA TYR A 409 11.53 -1.10 -21.57
C TYR A 409 12.37 -2.10 -20.74
N THR A 410 13.56 -1.68 -20.30
CA THR A 410 14.44 -2.50 -19.45
C THR A 410 13.77 -2.88 -18.14
N LEU A 411 13.06 -1.95 -17.48
CA LEU A 411 12.31 -2.26 -16.27
C LEU A 411 11.20 -3.27 -16.54
N ALA A 412 10.44 -3.11 -17.64
CA ALA A 412 9.39 -4.05 -18.03
C ALA A 412 9.94 -5.47 -18.25
N VAL A 413 11.07 -5.61 -18.95
CA VAL A 413 11.73 -6.92 -19.16
C VAL A 413 12.18 -7.54 -17.84
N ASN A 414 12.77 -6.77 -16.94
CA ASN A 414 13.17 -7.26 -15.61
C ASN A 414 11.97 -7.67 -14.75
N GLN A 415 10.86 -6.94 -14.82
CA GLN A 415 9.61 -7.34 -14.15
C GLN A 415 9.07 -8.67 -14.67
N SER A 416 9.14 -8.93 -15.98
CA SER A 416 8.77 -10.23 -16.57
C SER A 416 9.68 -11.40 -16.16
N ALA A 417 10.81 -11.13 -15.48
CA ALA A 417 11.64 -12.16 -14.86
C ALA A 417 11.15 -12.54 -13.45
N LEU A 418 10.29 -11.74 -12.81
CA LEU A 418 9.63 -12.16 -11.58
C LEU A 418 8.77 -13.39 -11.87
N TYR A 419 8.77 -14.31 -10.92
CA TYR A 419 8.02 -15.56 -11.02
C TYR A 419 8.42 -16.47 -12.19
N ALA A 420 9.62 -16.31 -12.76
CA ALA A 420 10.09 -17.08 -13.93
C ALA A 420 9.99 -18.62 -13.80
N GLY A 421 10.06 -19.15 -12.58
CA GLY A 421 9.94 -20.58 -12.26
C GLY A 421 8.57 -21.03 -11.74
N TYR A 422 7.54 -20.19 -11.84
CA TYR A 422 6.20 -20.47 -11.31
C TYR A 422 5.16 -20.43 -12.44
N GLU A 423 4.03 -21.13 -12.26
CA GLU A 423 2.92 -21.13 -13.23
C GLU A 423 2.31 -19.73 -13.46
N TRP A 424 2.43 -18.85 -12.46
CA TRP A 424 1.96 -17.46 -12.49
C TRP A 424 3.08 -16.47 -12.85
N ARG A 425 4.02 -16.88 -13.71
CA ARG A 425 5.04 -15.98 -14.27
C ARG A 425 4.41 -14.71 -14.85
N PHE A 426 5.08 -13.58 -14.63
CA PHE A 426 4.66 -12.32 -15.24
C PHE A 426 4.93 -12.29 -16.75
N CYS A 427 3.88 -12.11 -17.54
CA CYS A 427 3.89 -12.14 -19.00
C CYS A 427 3.17 -10.93 -19.63
N HIS A 428 2.49 -10.11 -18.84
CA HIS A 428 1.62 -9.05 -19.35
C HIS A 428 2.19 -7.62 -19.21
N PHE A 429 3.34 -7.47 -18.55
CA PHE A 429 4.07 -6.20 -18.46
C PHE A 429 4.68 -5.76 -19.80
N ARG A 430 4.47 -4.49 -20.16
CA ARG A 430 4.98 -3.89 -21.40
C ARG A 430 5.18 -2.38 -21.27
N LYS A 431 6.18 -1.85 -21.97
CA LYS A 431 6.34 -0.40 -22.13
C LYS A 431 5.22 0.14 -23.03
N THR A 432 4.68 1.28 -22.63
CA THR A 432 3.62 2.03 -23.31
C THR A 432 4.06 3.48 -23.55
N PHE A 433 3.22 4.27 -24.22
CA PHE A 433 3.52 5.64 -24.65
C PHE A 433 2.40 6.64 -24.32
N GLY A 434 1.72 6.44 -23.20
CA GLY A 434 0.66 7.33 -22.74
C GLY A 434 0.02 6.85 -21.44
N TYR A 435 -1.14 7.38 -21.10
CA TYR A 435 -1.89 7.02 -19.90
C TYR A 435 -3.21 6.36 -20.22
N ALA A 436 -3.58 5.34 -19.43
CA ALA A 436 -4.81 4.61 -19.56
C ALA A 436 -6.03 5.47 -19.17
N ASN A 437 -7.07 5.44 -19.98
CA ASN A 437 -8.34 6.09 -19.67
C ASN A 437 -9.09 5.25 -18.64
N MET A 438 -8.96 5.63 -17.37
CA MET A 438 -9.55 4.88 -16.26
C MET A 438 -11.07 5.08 -16.21
N PRO A 439 -11.87 4.03 -15.97
CA PRO A 439 -13.28 4.18 -15.61
C PRO A 439 -13.42 5.04 -14.34
N LEU A 440 -14.56 5.72 -14.19
CA LEU A 440 -14.79 6.72 -13.15
C LEU A 440 -15.56 6.19 -11.92
N ASP A 441 -15.47 4.89 -11.62
CA ASP A 441 -16.17 4.29 -10.47
C ASP A 441 -15.75 4.85 -9.11
N GLY A 442 -16.69 5.42 -8.34
CA GLY A 442 -16.37 6.03 -7.04
C GLY A 442 -15.55 7.30 -7.21
N LEU A 443 -15.85 8.07 -8.25
CA LEU A 443 -15.10 9.26 -8.66
C LEU A 443 -14.89 10.26 -7.53
N TRP A 444 -15.90 10.40 -6.67
CA TRP A 444 -15.89 11.31 -5.55
C TRP A 444 -14.80 10.96 -4.50
N LEU A 445 -14.41 9.69 -4.37
CA LEU A 445 -13.35 9.26 -3.43
C LEU A 445 -11.92 9.34 -3.99
N ARG A 446 -11.75 9.85 -5.22
CA ARG A 446 -10.47 9.77 -5.95
C ARG A 446 -9.69 11.07 -6.02
N ALA A 447 -10.13 12.10 -5.31
CA ALA A 447 -9.38 13.34 -5.23
C ALA A 447 -8.07 13.13 -4.42
N PRO A 448 -6.98 13.84 -4.76
CA PRO A 448 -6.80 14.71 -5.91
C PRO A 448 -6.77 13.96 -7.26
N TYR A 449 -7.08 14.66 -8.35
CA TYR A 449 -7.24 14.10 -9.69
C TYR A 449 -5.96 14.16 -10.54
N LEU A 450 -5.99 13.42 -11.66
CA LEU A 450 -4.85 13.01 -12.51
C LEU A 450 -3.96 11.96 -11.85
N HIS A 451 -3.09 11.32 -12.64
CA HIS A 451 -2.25 10.20 -12.18
C HIS A 451 -1.26 10.57 -11.07
N ASN A 452 -0.97 11.86 -10.88
CA ASN A 452 -0.02 12.40 -9.90
C ASN A 452 -0.72 13.26 -8.82
N GLY A 453 -2.06 13.30 -8.83
CA GLY A 453 -2.87 14.06 -7.89
C GLY A 453 -2.52 15.54 -7.84
N SER A 454 -2.32 16.14 -9.01
CA SER A 454 -1.91 17.54 -9.18
C SER A 454 -3.07 18.53 -9.28
N VAL A 455 -4.32 18.03 -9.26
CA VAL A 455 -5.54 18.85 -9.34
C VAL A 455 -6.46 18.51 -8.16
N PRO A 456 -6.71 19.42 -7.21
CA PRO A 456 -7.31 19.06 -5.92
C PRO A 456 -8.78 18.64 -6.00
N THR A 457 -9.56 19.20 -6.94
CA THR A 457 -11.00 18.95 -7.02
C THR A 457 -11.45 18.72 -8.47
N LEU A 458 -12.61 18.08 -8.65
CA LEU A 458 -13.15 17.80 -9.98
C LEU A 458 -13.55 19.09 -10.68
N ARG A 459 -14.02 20.08 -9.92
CA ARG A 459 -14.33 21.42 -10.45
C ARG A 459 -13.08 22.10 -10.99
N ASP A 460 -11.92 21.95 -10.35
CA ASP A 460 -10.65 22.48 -10.83
C ASP A 460 -10.15 21.70 -12.07
N LEU A 461 -10.42 20.39 -12.18
CA LEU A 461 -10.06 19.58 -13.35
C LEU A 461 -10.75 20.08 -14.63
N LEU A 462 -11.99 20.55 -14.50
CA LEU A 462 -12.76 21.17 -15.59
C LEU A 462 -12.30 22.59 -15.94
N GLU A 463 -11.25 23.13 -15.31
CA GLU A 463 -10.61 24.35 -15.76
C GLU A 463 -9.37 24.05 -16.64
N PRO A 464 -9.05 24.92 -17.62
CA PRO A 464 -7.76 24.86 -18.30
C PRO A 464 -6.62 24.95 -17.30
N SER A 465 -5.48 24.30 -17.59
CA SER A 465 -4.36 24.17 -16.65
C SER A 465 -3.86 25.50 -16.08
N GLY A 466 -3.91 26.57 -16.88
CA GLY A 466 -3.54 27.93 -16.46
C GLY A 466 -4.43 28.55 -15.37
N LYS A 467 -5.63 28.01 -15.14
CA LYS A 467 -6.57 28.43 -14.07
C LYS A 467 -6.64 27.46 -12.89
N ARG A 468 -6.01 26.28 -12.99
CA ARG A 468 -5.93 25.30 -11.89
C ARG A 468 -5.04 25.84 -10.77
N PRO A 469 -5.27 25.46 -9.50
CA PRO A 469 -4.36 25.81 -8.41
C PRO A 469 -2.92 25.37 -8.70
N ARG A 470 -1.96 26.28 -8.54
CA ARG A 470 -0.52 25.97 -8.66
C ARG A 470 0.05 25.36 -7.39
N THR A 471 -0.56 25.70 -6.26
CA THR A 471 -0.17 25.24 -4.93
C THR A 471 -1.40 25.01 -4.09
N PHE A 472 -1.45 23.92 -3.33
CA PHE A 472 -2.55 23.56 -2.44
C PHE A 472 -2.05 22.58 -1.37
N TYR A 473 -2.89 22.23 -0.41
CA TYR A 473 -2.53 21.33 0.69
C TYR A 473 -3.17 19.94 0.54
N ARG A 474 -2.39 18.89 0.83
CA ARG A 474 -2.80 17.48 0.79
C ARG A 474 -2.77 16.83 2.17
N GLY A 475 -3.53 15.75 2.32
CA GLY A 475 -3.65 14.98 3.55
C GLY A 475 -4.74 15.50 4.50
N TYR A 476 -5.59 16.42 4.05
CA TYR A 476 -6.80 16.78 4.77
C TYR A 476 -7.96 15.92 4.30
N ASP A 477 -8.69 15.32 5.23
CA ASP A 477 -9.74 14.33 4.95
C ASP A 477 -11.16 14.91 5.00
N VAL A 478 -11.31 16.24 5.19
CA VAL A 478 -12.61 16.92 5.08
C VAL A 478 -12.99 17.10 3.62
N TYR A 479 -14.20 16.68 3.29
CA TYR A 479 -14.71 16.71 1.92
C TYR A 479 -15.35 18.04 1.55
N ASP A 480 -15.10 18.52 0.33
CA ASP A 480 -15.78 19.64 -0.31
C ASP A 480 -16.82 19.11 -1.31
N PRO A 481 -18.12 19.06 -0.96
CA PRO A 481 -19.15 18.59 -1.86
C PRO A 481 -19.46 19.55 -3.01
N GLY A 482 -19.11 20.84 -2.88
CA GLY A 482 -19.34 21.84 -3.92
C GLY A 482 -18.35 21.70 -5.06
N LYS A 483 -17.08 21.41 -4.76
CA LYS A 483 -16.05 21.19 -5.78
C LYS A 483 -15.78 19.73 -6.14
N VAL A 484 -16.31 18.80 -5.34
CA VAL A 484 -16.10 17.35 -5.43
C VAL A 484 -14.62 17.03 -5.31
N GLY A 485 -14.15 16.97 -4.07
CA GLY A 485 -12.80 16.59 -3.69
C GLY A 485 -12.55 16.87 -2.21
N PHE A 486 -11.30 16.85 -1.77
CA PHE A 486 -10.95 17.24 -0.41
C PHE A 486 -10.67 18.74 -0.31
N VAL A 487 -11.02 19.34 0.83
CA VAL A 487 -10.65 20.72 1.14
C VAL A 487 -9.13 20.84 1.10
N SER A 488 -8.62 21.78 0.30
CA SER A 488 -7.19 21.87 -0.03
C SER A 488 -6.57 23.24 0.26
N ALA A 489 -7.31 24.13 0.93
CA ALA A 489 -6.85 25.46 1.33
C ALA A 489 -6.30 25.50 2.77
N VAL A 490 -6.48 24.43 3.55
CA VAL A 490 -6.07 24.37 4.96
C VAL A 490 -4.60 23.96 5.06
N ALA A 491 -3.76 24.88 5.52
CA ALA A 491 -2.33 24.63 5.75
C ALA A 491 -2.06 23.92 7.08
N GLU A 492 -2.87 24.21 8.10
CA GLU A 492 -2.74 23.68 9.45
C GLU A 492 -4.11 23.62 10.14
N GLU A 493 -4.37 22.56 10.90
CA GLU A 493 -5.53 22.43 11.79
C GLU A 493 -5.10 21.69 13.08
N GLY A 494 -5.49 22.17 14.25
CA GLY A 494 -5.21 21.47 15.52
C GLY A 494 -3.72 21.23 15.81
N GLY A 495 -2.83 22.09 15.32
CA GLY A 495 -1.37 21.95 15.44
C GLY A 495 -0.74 20.95 14.46
N ARG A 496 -1.54 20.40 13.53
CA ARG A 496 -1.09 19.52 12.46
C ARG A 496 -0.93 20.31 11.17
N LYS A 497 0.25 20.21 10.54
CA LYS A 497 0.52 20.83 9.24
C LYS A 497 0.20 19.86 8.10
N TYR A 498 -0.40 20.38 7.03
CA TYR A 498 -0.71 19.63 5.82
C TYR A 498 0.38 19.83 4.76
N PHE A 499 0.49 18.85 3.87
CA PHE A 499 1.56 18.85 2.88
C PHE A 499 1.28 19.86 1.78
N ARG A 500 2.12 20.90 1.65
CA ARG A 500 2.03 21.87 0.56
C ARG A 500 2.50 21.22 -0.75
N TYR A 501 1.54 20.91 -1.63
CA TYR A 501 1.80 20.46 -2.99
C TYR A 501 2.11 21.64 -3.90
N ASP A 502 3.14 21.49 -4.75
CA ASP A 502 3.58 22.51 -5.69
C ASP A 502 3.69 21.90 -7.09
N THR A 503 2.89 22.41 -8.04
CA THR A 503 2.79 21.84 -9.39
C THR A 503 3.95 22.23 -10.31
N SER A 504 4.85 23.11 -9.85
CA SER A 504 6.09 23.44 -10.56
C SER A 504 7.20 22.42 -10.33
N GLN A 505 7.08 21.58 -9.29
CA GLN A 505 8.06 20.54 -9.00
C GLN A 505 8.03 19.45 -10.08
N PRO A 506 9.18 18.83 -10.39
CA PRO A 506 9.23 17.83 -11.43
C PRO A 506 8.35 16.61 -11.10
N GLY A 507 7.40 16.25 -11.97
CA GLY A 507 6.48 15.13 -11.73
C GLY A 507 5.15 15.54 -11.09
N ASN A 508 5.03 16.81 -10.70
CA ASN A 508 3.83 17.40 -10.12
C ASN A 508 3.03 18.25 -11.12
N GLY A 509 3.36 18.19 -12.41
CA GLY A 509 2.70 19.01 -13.42
C GLY A 509 1.19 18.80 -13.47
N ASN A 510 0.42 19.90 -13.47
CA ASN A 510 -1.05 19.92 -13.51
C ASN A 510 -1.62 20.21 -14.91
N LYS A 511 -0.81 20.00 -15.95
CA LYS A 511 -1.18 20.22 -17.36
C LYS A 511 -1.98 19.04 -17.92
N GLY A 512 -2.52 19.22 -19.13
CA GLY A 512 -3.18 18.15 -19.85
C GLY A 512 -4.59 17.86 -19.36
N HIS A 513 -5.26 16.91 -20.02
CA HIS A 513 -6.69 16.70 -19.89
C HIS A 513 -7.44 18.05 -20.03
N GLU A 514 -7.11 18.79 -21.10
CA GLU A 514 -7.56 20.16 -21.33
C GLU A 514 -7.75 20.45 -22.82
N GLY A 515 -8.54 21.48 -23.12
CA GLY A 515 -9.01 21.79 -24.48
C GLY A 515 -10.48 21.41 -24.71
N PRO A 516 -10.96 21.57 -25.96
CA PRO A 516 -12.36 21.35 -26.33
C PRO A 516 -12.85 19.92 -26.06
N ALA A 517 -11.97 18.92 -26.24
CA ALA A 517 -12.32 17.51 -26.08
C ALA A 517 -12.57 17.11 -24.62
N TYR A 518 -12.02 17.86 -23.65
CA TYR A 518 -12.00 17.50 -22.23
C TYR A 518 -12.96 18.34 -21.38
N GLY A 519 -13.87 19.09 -22.01
CA GLY A 519 -14.86 19.92 -21.31
C GLY A 519 -14.31 21.19 -20.65
N THR A 520 -12.99 21.46 -20.72
CA THR A 520 -12.39 22.62 -20.04
C THR A 520 -12.78 23.98 -20.63
N GLN A 521 -13.25 24.00 -21.87
CA GLN A 521 -13.75 25.19 -22.57
C GLN A 521 -15.28 25.38 -22.46
N LEU A 522 -15.97 24.50 -21.73
CA LEU A 522 -17.40 24.66 -21.46
C LEU A 522 -17.68 25.92 -20.64
N GLY A 523 -18.90 26.45 -20.77
CA GLY A 523 -19.37 27.54 -19.95
C GLY A 523 -19.49 27.13 -18.47
N PRO A 524 -19.50 28.08 -17.51
CA PRO A 524 -19.62 27.76 -16.09
C PRO A 524 -20.85 26.91 -15.75
N GLY A 525 -22.01 27.23 -16.33
CA GLY A 525 -23.25 26.46 -16.09
C GLY A 525 -23.15 25.00 -16.56
N ASP A 526 -22.62 24.76 -17.75
CA ASP A 526 -22.37 23.41 -18.29
C ASP A 526 -21.40 22.61 -17.42
N LYS A 527 -20.36 23.26 -16.89
CA LYS A 527 -19.42 22.63 -15.96
C LYS A 527 -20.10 22.26 -14.65
N ASP A 528 -20.93 23.13 -14.11
CA ASP A 528 -21.65 22.86 -12.86
C ASP A 528 -22.67 21.72 -13.04
N ALA A 529 -23.40 21.69 -14.16
CA ALA A 529 -24.30 20.58 -14.52
C ALA A 529 -23.52 19.26 -14.68
N LEU A 530 -22.38 19.29 -15.36
CA LEU A 530 -21.49 18.13 -15.50
C LEU A 530 -20.99 17.63 -14.14
N ILE A 531 -20.63 18.52 -13.21
CA ILE A 531 -20.22 18.14 -11.85
C ILE A 531 -21.37 17.45 -11.10
N GLU A 532 -22.60 17.99 -11.16
CA GLU A 532 -23.77 17.35 -10.54
C GLU A 532 -24.02 15.95 -11.11
N TYR A 533 -23.88 15.77 -12.43
CA TYR A 533 -23.97 14.45 -13.04
C TYR A 533 -22.86 13.51 -12.56
N LEU A 534 -21.62 14.00 -12.47
CA LEU A 534 -20.48 13.20 -12.01
C LEU A 534 -20.56 12.81 -10.53
N LYS A 535 -21.39 13.47 -9.70
CA LYS A 535 -21.69 13.01 -8.33
C LYS A 535 -22.48 11.69 -8.30
N THR A 536 -23.07 11.26 -9.42
CA THR A 536 -23.80 9.98 -9.51
C THR A 536 -22.89 8.76 -9.73
N PHE A 537 -21.57 8.97 -9.85
CA PHE A 537 -20.55 7.96 -10.16
C PHE A 537 -19.80 7.48 -8.91
#